data_AF-A0A9N7NNA8-F1
#
_entry.id   AF-A0A9N7NNA8-F1
#
_cell.length_a   1.000
_cell.length_b   1.000
_cell.length_c   1.000
_cell.angle_alpha   90.00
_cell.angle_beta   90.00
_cell.angle_gamma   90.00
#
_symmetry.space_group_name_H-M   'P 1'
#
loop_
_entity.id
_entity.type
_entity.pdbx_description
1 polymer ?
#
loop_
_entity_poly.entity_id
_entity_poly.type
_entity_poly.pdbx_seq_one_letter_code
_entity_poly.pdbx_strand_id
1 'polypeptide(L)'
;MASDLVSSATSEKLTEMDWTKNIEICEIVARDHGQAKDIVKAIKKRLGSKSSNTQLFAVMLLEMLINNIGDPVHKQVIDAGVLPILVKIVKKKSDLPVREKIFLLLDAAQTSVGGASGRFPQYYSAYYELVNAGVQFPQRPHDVPNPQPTVNETQHRPPDKKPSAPQSERNVPKAQTQVVSDSRYSLY
;
A
#
# COMPACT_ATOMS: atom_id res chain seq x y z
N MET A 1 -21.87 17.47 5.21
CA MET A 1 -20.46 17.82 4.92
C MET A 1 -19.56 16.58 4.93
N ALA A 2 -19.08 16.07 6.07
CA ALA A 2 -18.15 14.92 6.10
C ALA A 2 -18.77 13.60 5.57
N SER A 3 -20.02 13.30 5.92
CA SER A 3 -20.74 12.11 5.43
C SER A 3 -21.02 12.14 3.92
N ASP A 4 -21.21 13.32 3.34
CA ASP A 4 -21.50 13.48 1.91
C ASP A 4 -20.22 13.27 1.09
N LEU A 5 -19.10 13.79 1.59
CA LEU A 5 -17.78 13.57 1.01
C LEU A 5 -17.44 12.08 0.97
N VAL A 6 -17.60 11.36 2.09
CA VAL A 6 -17.44 9.89 2.13
C VAL A 6 -18.40 9.18 1.17
N SER A 7 -19.65 9.61 1.08
CA SER A 7 -20.64 8.99 0.18
C SER A 7 -20.27 9.18 -1.28
N SER A 8 -19.72 10.34 -1.64
CA SER A 8 -19.26 10.63 -3.00
C SER A 8 -17.95 9.91 -3.34
N ALA A 9 -16.99 9.85 -2.40
CA ALA A 9 -15.70 9.15 -2.54
C ALA A 9 -15.84 7.62 -2.66
N THR A 10 -16.98 7.08 -2.24
CA THR A 10 -17.29 5.64 -2.26
C THR A 10 -18.53 5.34 -3.09
N SER A 11 -18.89 6.23 -4.02
CA SER A 11 -20.04 6.06 -4.90
C SER A 11 -19.92 4.79 -5.74
N GLU A 12 -21.01 4.05 -5.90
CA GLU A 12 -21.04 2.85 -6.75
C GLU A 12 -20.79 3.14 -8.23
N LYS A 13 -20.95 4.40 -8.65
CA LYS A 13 -20.76 4.87 -10.02
C LYS A 13 -19.30 5.13 -10.39
N LEU A 14 -18.39 5.07 -9.40
CA LEU A 14 -16.97 5.26 -9.64
C LEU A 14 -16.40 4.04 -10.37
N THR A 15 -15.62 4.28 -11.42
CA THR A 15 -14.86 3.23 -12.12
C THR A 15 -13.55 2.91 -11.41
N GLU A 16 -13.01 3.89 -10.69
CA GLU A 16 -11.75 3.82 -9.97
C GLU A 16 -11.81 4.66 -8.69
N MET A 17 -10.79 4.54 -7.85
CA MET A 17 -10.72 5.26 -6.60
C MET A 17 -10.51 6.76 -6.83
N ASP A 18 -11.34 7.59 -6.20
CA ASP A 18 -11.20 9.04 -6.24
C ASP A 18 -10.10 9.51 -5.27
N TRP A 19 -8.85 9.49 -5.72
CA TRP A 19 -7.69 9.83 -4.89
C TRP A 19 -7.81 11.21 -4.26
N THR A 20 -8.30 12.20 -5.01
CA THR A 20 -8.46 13.58 -4.54
C THR A 20 -9.37 13.63 -3.32
N LYS A 21 -10.57 13.02 -3.39
CA LYS A 21 -11.50 13.00 -2.26
C LYS A 21 -10.96 12.17 -1.08
N ASN A 22 -10.30 11.05 -1.34
CA ASN A 22 -9.75 10.21 -0.27
C ASN A 22 -8.62 10.93 0.49
N ILE A 23 -7.75 11.65 -0.22
CA ILE A 23 -6.70 12.49 0.40
C ILE A 23 -7.35 13.63 1.20
N GLU A 24 -8.33 14.33 0.64
CA GLU A 24 -9.05 15.39 1.34
C GLU A 24 -9.67 14.89 2.66
N ILE A 25 -10.30 13.72 2.64
CA ILE A 25 -10.85 13.08 3.85
C ILE A 25 -9.74 12.78 4.87
N CYS A 26 -8.59 12.25 4.44
CA CYS A 26 -7.46 11.99 5.33
C CYS A 26 -6.95 13.28 5.96
N GLU A 27 -6.79 14.34 5.17
CA GLU A 27 -6.34 15.63 5.68
C GLU A 27 -7.33 16.27 6.66
N ILE A 28 -8.64 16.14 6.44
CA ILE A 28 -9.68 16.62 7.37
C ILE A 28 -9.47 15.97 8.74
N VAL A 29 -9.32 14.64 8.77
CA VAL A 29 -9.16 13.91 10.03
C VAL A 29 -7.78 14.16 10.65
N ALA A 30 -6.73 14.32 9.84
CA ALA A 30 -5.39 14.66 10.34
C ALA A 30 -5.33 16.06 10.97
N ARG A 31 -6.10 17.03 10.45
CA ARG A 31 -6.22 18.38 11.03
C ARG A 31 -7.08 18.39 12.29
N ASP A 32 -8.16 17.61 12.32
CA ASP A 32 -9.05 17.48 13.47
C ASP A 32 -9.43 16.01 13.70
N HIS A 33 -8.74 15.39 14.66
CA HIS A 33 -9.00 14.00 15.06
C HIS A 33 -10.44 13.79 15.56
N GLY A 34 -11.15 14.84 15.99
CA GLY A 34 -12.56 14.77 16.36
C GLY A 34 -13.47 14.33 15.21
N GLN A 35 -13.08 14.60 13.96
CA GLN A 35 -13.81 14.19 12.76
C GLN A 35 -13.76 12.67 12.51
N ALA A 36 -12.80 11.96 13.10
CA ALA A 36 -12.63 10.51 12.89
C ALA A 36 -13.92 9.73 13.18
N LYS A 37 -14.67 10.14 14.22
CA LYS A 37 -15.91 9.48 14.65
C LYS A 37 -16.97 9.50 13.54
N ASP A 38 -17.20 10.65 12.94
CA ASP A 38 -18.26 10.81 11.94
C ASP A 38 -17.84 10.25 10.58
N ILE A 39 -16.56 10.38 10.21
CA ILE A 39 -16.00 9.73 9.02
C ILE A 39 -16.10 8.21 9.11
N VAL A 40 -15.67 7.60 10.22
CA VAL A 40 -15.74 6.14 10.41
C VAL A 40 -17.19 5.65 10.46
N LYS A 41 -18.12 6.40 11.06
CA LYS A 41 -19.56 6.09 11.00
C LYS A 41 -20.09 6.12 9.57
N ALA A 42 -19.69 7.11 8.76
CA ALA A 42 -20.08 7.18 7.36
C ALA A 42 -19.53 5.97 6.59
N ILE A 43 -18.24 5.63 6.76
CA ILE A 43 -17.62 4.42 6.17
C ILE A 43 -18.38 3.16 6.58
N LYS A 44 -18.70 2.99 7.87
CA LYS A 44 -19.50 1.87 8.38
C LYS A 44 -20.83 1.73 7.64
N LYS A 45 -21.53 2.84 7.37
CA LYS A 45 -22.77 2.85 6.58
C LYS A 45 -22.52 2.38 5.14
N ARG A 46 -21.42 2.79 4.52
CA ARG A 46 -21.04 2.36 3.15
C ARG A 46 -20.71 0.87 3.08
N LEU A 47 -20.05 0.31 4.11
CA LEU A 47 -19.80 -1.14 4.21
C LEU A 47 -21.10 -1.96 4.27
N GLY A 48 -22.21 -1.37 4.75
CA GLY A 48 -23.54 -1.97 4.73
C GLY A 48 -24.25 -1.95 3.37
N SER A 49 -23.65 -1.37 2.33
CA SER A 49 -24.21 -1.33 0.98
C SER A 49 -24.30 -2.72 0.36
N LYS A 50 -25.24 -2.92 -0.58
CA LYS A 50 -25.31 -4.11 -1.43
C LYS A 50 -24.33 -4.06 -2.60
N SER A 51 -23.82 -2.88 -2.94
CA SER A 51 -22.87 -2.68 -4.03
C SER A 51 -21.46 -3.07 -3.58
N SER A 52 -20.89 -4.10 -4.21
CA SER A 52 -19.50 -4.53 -4.00
C SER A 52 -18.53 -3.38 -4.26
N ASN A 53 -18.81 -2.53 -5.26
CA ASN A 53 -17.97 -1.39 -5.59
C ASN A 53 -17.95 -0.34 -4.47
N THR A 54 -19.11 -0.03 -3.89
CA THR A 54 -19.19 0.82 -2.69
C THR A 54 -18.45 0.21 -1.51
N GLN A 55 -18.59 -1.09 -1.27
CA GLN A 55 -17.88 -1.77 -0.19
C GLN A 55 -16.37 -1.71 -0.40
N LEU A 56 -15.89 -1.98 -1.61
CA LEU A 56 -14.47 -1.96 -1.96
C LEU A 56 -13.86 -0.57 -1.69
N PHE A 57 -14.45 0.49 -2.24
CA PHE A 57 -13.93 1.85 -2.00
C PHE A 57 -14.02 2.27 -0.53
N ALA A 58 -15.05 1.82 0.20
CA ALA A 58 -15.12 2.07 1.64
C ALA A 58 -14.00 1.39 2.43
N VAL A 59 -13.61 0.16 2.05
CA VAL A 59 -12.48 -0.55 2.67
C VAL A 59 -11.15 0.11 2.30
N MET A 60 -10.97 0.57 1.05
CA MET A 60 -9.77 1.29 0.63
C MET A 60 -9.60 2.62 1.36
N LEU A 61 -10.67 3.40 1.49
CA LEU A 61 -10.64 4.64 2.30
C LEU A 61 -10.33 4.35 3.77
N LEU A 62 -10.92 3.29 4.33
CA LEU A 62 -10.65 2.88 5.71
C LEU A 62 -9.16 2.53 5.92
N GLU A 63 -8.57 1.78 4.99
CA GLU A 63 -7.15 1.44 5.00
C GLU A 63 -6.28 2.70 4.98
N MET A 64 -6.57 3.66 4.11
CA MET A 64 -5.83 4.92 4.05
C MET A 64 -5.88 5.67 5.39
N LEU A 65 -7.06 5.79 5.99
CA LEU A 65 -7.21 6.47 7.28
C LEU A 65 -6.44 5.77 8.41
N ILE A 66 -6.50 4.44 8.45
CA ILE A 66 -5.74 3.63 9.41
C ILE A 66 -4.23 3.88 9.24
N ASN A 67 -3.74 3.82 8.01
CA ASN A 67 -2.30 3.89 7.72
C ASN A 67 -1.71 5.29 7.88
N ASN A 68 -2.48 6.35 7.62
CA ASN A 68 -1.96 7.73 7.63
C ASN A 68 -2.19 8.47 8.95
N ILE A 69 -3.18 8.08 9.76
CA ILE A 69 -3.59 8.83 10.96
C ILE A 69 -3.36 8.03 12.25
N GLY A 70 -3.52 6.71 12.20
CA GLY A 70 -3.24 5.82 13.32
C GLY A 70 -4.29 5.87 14.43
N ASP A 71 -3.84 6.02 15.68
CA ASP A 71 -4.62 5.76 16.90
C ASP A 71 -6.02 6.38 16.96
N PRO A 72 -6.25 7.64 16.57
CA PRO A 72 -7.59 8.23 16.60
C PRO A 72 -8.58 7.45 15.73
N VAL A 73 -8.13 7.00 14.56
CA VAL A 73 -8.95 6.20 13.63
C VAL A 73 -9.15 4.80 14.19
N HIS A 74 -8.09 4.13 14.65
CA HIS A 74 -8.19 2.78 15.23
C HIS A 74 -9.23 2.69 16.36
N LYS A 75 -9.22 3.66 17.28
CA LYS A 75 -10.22 3.75 18.37
C LYS A 75 -11.64 3.82 17.81
N GLN A 76 -11.88 4.70 16.84
CA GLN A 76 -13.22 4.84 16.23
C GLN A 76 -13.65 3.61 15.43
N VAL A 77 -12.73 2.89 14.77
CA VAL A 77 -13.03 1.64 14.07
C VAL A 77 -13.55 0.57 15.04
N ILE A 78 -12.94 0.48 16.23
CA ILE A 78 -13.35 -0.44 17.29
C ILE A 78 -14.68 0.02 17.90
N ASP A 79 -14.76 1.27 18.37
CA ASP A 79 -15.93 1.82 19.06
C ASP A 79 -17.19 1.81 18.18
N ALA A 80 -17.03 2.08 16.88
CA ALA A 80 -18.13 2.01 15.92
C ALA A 80 -18.51 0.57 15.55
N GLY A 81 -17.75 -0.45 15.94
CA GLY A 81 -18.02 -1.85 15.60
C GLY A 81 -17.86 -2.15 14.12
N VAL A 82 -16.79 -1.62 13.49
CA VAL A 82 -16.48 -1.88 12.08
C VAL A 82 -15.87 -3.27 11.88
N LEU A 83 -14.99 -3.72 12.78
CA LEU A 83 -14.31 -5.02 12.66
C LEU A 83 -15.27 -6.21 12.52
N PRO A 84 -16.35 -6.33 13.34
CA PRO A 84 -17.33 -7.42 13.15
C PRO A 84 -18.07 -7.36 11.81
N ILE A 85 -18.24 -6.17 11.22
CA ILE A 85 -18.85 -6.01 9.89
C ILE A 85 -17.90 -6.54 8.82
N LEU A 86 -16.62 -6.18 8.90
CA LEU A 86 -15.58 -6.66 7.97
C LEU A 86 -15.52 -8.20 7.97
N VAL A 87 -15.45 -8.81 9.15
CA VAL A 87 -15.45 -10.28 9.31
C VAL A 87 -16.72 -10.90 8.69
N LYS A 88 -17.89 -10.31 8.95
CA LYS A 88 -19.17 -10.78 8.39
C LYS A 88 -19.20 -10.71 6.86
N ILE A 89 -18.67 -9.65 6.25
CA ILE A 89 -18.58 -9.51 4.79
C ILE A 89 -17.73 -10.65 4.20
N VAL A 90 -16.56 -10.92 4.79
CA VAL A 90 -15.67 -12.00 4.31
C VAL A 90 -16.33 -13.37 4.40
N LYS A 91 -17.03 -13.66 5.52
CA LYS A 91 -17.71 -14.93 5.75
C LYS A 91 -18.94 -15.15 4.87
N LYS A 92 -19.64 -14.09 4.46
CA LYS A 92 -20.85 -14.18 3.61
C LYS A 92 -20.59 -14.50 2.14
N LYS A 93 -19.34 -14.80 1.76
CA LYS A 93 -18.93 -15.02 0.36
C LYS A 93 -19.30 -13.83 -0.55
N SER A 94 -19.08 -12.60 -0.06
CA SER A 94 -19.11 -11.39 -0.90
C SER A 94 -18.16 -11.48 -2.11
N ASP A 95 -18.20 -10.46 -2.96
CA ASP A 95 -17.31 -10.32 -4.11
C ASP A 95 -15.83 -10.49 -3.72
N LEU A 96 -15.07 -11.23 -4.54
CA LEU A 96 -13.71 -11.67 -4.21
C LEU A 96 -12.75 -10.50 -3.93
N PRO A 97 -12.68 -9.45 -4.78
CA PRO A 97 -11.90 -8.24 -4.50
C PRO A 97 -12.18 -7.61 -3.13
N VAL A 98 -13.45 -7.52 -2.73
CA VAL A 98 -13.83 -6.96 -1.41
C VAL A 98 -13.28 -7.84 -0.29
N ARG A 99 -13.44 -9.16 -0.42
CA ARG A 99 -13.01 -10.12 0.61
C ARG A 99 -11.49 -10.13 0.77
N GLU A 100 -10.76 -10.15 -0.33
CA GLU A 100 -9.29 -10.07 -0.35
C GLU A 100 -8.81 -8.78 0.29
N LYS A 101 -9.40 -7.64 -0.10
CA LYS A 101 -9.00 -6.34 0.42
C LYS A 101 -9.21 -6.24 1.93
N ILE A 102 -10.34 -6.75 2.44
CA ILE A 102 -10.63 -6.77 3.87
C ILE A 102 -9.62 -7.62 4.63
N PHE A 103 -9.30 -8.82 4.11
CA PHE A 103 -8.36 -9.70 4.79
C PHE A 103 -6.96 -9.10 4.84
N LEU A 104 -6.47 -8.56 3.72
CA LEU A 104 -5.17 -7.88 3.66
C LEU A 104 -5.12 -6.67 4.60
N LEU A 105 -6.21 -5.89 4.69
CA LEU A 105 -6.32 -4.80 5.66
C LEU A 105 -6.19 -5.33 7.09
N LEU A 106 -6.93 -6.38 7.44
CA LEU A 106 -6.90 -6.93 8.81
C LEU A 106 -5.55 -7.54 9.16
N ASP A 107 -4.91 -8.24 8.24
CA ASP A 107 -3.58 -8.84 8.42
C ASP A 107 -2.49 -7.77 8.61
N ALA A 108 -2.49 -6.75 7.75
CA ALA A 108 -1.55 -5.64 7.87
C ALA A 108 -1.79 -4.83 9.15
N ALA A 109 -3.05 -4.51 9.46
CA ALA A 109 -3.40 -3.73 10.64
C ALA A 109 -3.11 -4.47 11.94
N GLN A 110 -3.41 -5.77 12.04
CA GLN A 110 -3.09 -6.53 13.25
C GLN A 110 -1.56 -6.59 13.47
N THR A 111 -0.79 -6.76 12.40
CA THR A 111 0.68 -6.80 12.47
C THR A 111 1.23 -5.45 12.93
N SER A 112 0.76 -4.34 12.35
CA SER A 112 1.28 -3.00 12.64
C SER A 112 0.98 -2.53 14.07
N VAL A 113 -0.11 -3.01 14.68
CA VAL A 113 -0.52 -2.61 16.04
C VAL A 113 -0.04 -3.56 17.14
N GLY A 114 0.77 -4.57 16.80
CA GLY A 114 1.43 -5.49 17.74
C GLY A 114 0.72 -6.83 17.99
N GLY A 115 -0.24 -7.20 17.14
CA GLY A 115 -0.93 -8.49 17.18
C GLY A 115 -1.74 -8.71 18.46
N ALA A 116 -1.75 -9.95 18.96
CA ALA A 116 -2.57 -10.39 20.10
C ALA A 116 -2.30 -9.63 21.41
N SER A 117 -1.06 -9.19 21.62
CA SER A 117 -0.62 -8.43 22.80
C SER A 117 -0.44 -6.94 22.50
N GLY A 118 -0.94 -6.49 21.33
CA GLY A 118 -0.78 -5.14 20.83
C GLY A 118 -1.70 -4.12 21.49
N ARG A 119 -1.64 -2.87 21.00
CA ARG A 119 -2.48 -1.76 21.49
C ARG A 119 -3.95 -1.91 21.10
N PHE A 120 -4.19 -2.59 19.98
CA PHE A 120 -5.52 -2.82 19.43
C PHE A 120 -5.72 -4.32 19.11
N PRO A 121 -5.77 -5.20 20.12
CA PRO A 121 -5.82 -6.65 19.94
C PRO A 121 -7.08 -7.12 19.20
N GLN A 122 -8.11 -6.28 19.11
CA GLN A 122 -9.35 -6.55 18.37
C GLN A 122 -9.11 -6.78 16.87
N TYR A 123 -8.10 -6.13 16.28
CA TYR A 123 -7.71 -6.41 14.90
C TYR A 123 -7.17 -7.84 14.74
N TYR A 124 -6.33 -8.28 15.69
CA TYR A 124 -5.84 -9.66 15.73
C TYR A 124 -6.99 -10.65 15.89
N SER A 125 -7.94 -10.41 16.81
CA SER A 125 -9.11 -11.28 16.97
C SER A 125 -9.94 -11.39 15.69
N ALA A 126 -10.19 -10.27 15.00
CA ALA A 126 -10.93 -10.24 13.75
C ALA A 126 -10.21 -10.99 12.61
N TYR A 127 -8.89 -10.79 12.48
CA TYR A 127 -8.05 -11.52 11.54
C TYR A 127 -8.06 -13.02 11.83
N TYR A 128 -7.78 -13.41 13.08
CA TYR A 128 -7.67 -14.80 13.49
C TYR A 128 -9.00 -15.56 13.35
N GLU A 129 -10.13 -14.88 13.55
CA GLU A 129 -11.45 -15.45 13.28
C GLU A 129 -11.64 -15.85 11.81
N LEU A 130 -11.07 -15.08 10.87
CA LEU A 130 -11.10 -15.42 9.44
C LEU A 130 -10.17 -16.57 9.11
N VAL A 131 -8.96 -16.59 9.69
CA VAL A 131 -8.01 -17.70 9.54
C VAL A 131 -8.63 -19.01 10.03
N ASN A 132 -9.25 -19.01 11.22
CA ASN A 132 -9.92 -20.19 11.78
C ASN A 132 -11.15 -20.63 10.97
N ALA A 133 -11.78 -19.71 10.23
CA ALA A 133 -12.85 -20.05 9.30
C ALA A 133 -12.34 -20.66 7.98
N GLY A 134 -11.03 -20.90 7.85
CA GLY A 134 -10.40 -21.49 6.66
C GLY A 134 -10.31 -20.52 5.49
N VAL A 135 -10.40 -19.21 5.75
CA VAL A 135 -10.29 -18.21 4.70
C VAL A 135 -8.82 -18.15 4.24
N GLN A 136 -8.57 -18.64 3.03
CA GLN A 136 -7.29 -18.48 2.36
C GLN A 136 -7.45 -17.50 1.20
N PHE A 137 -6.54 -16.55 1.11
CA PHE A 137 -6.38 -15.71 -0.08
C PHE A 137 -5.00 -15.97 -0.68
N PRO A 138 -4.87 -15.84 -2.00
CA PRO A 138 -3.57 -15.93 -2.64
C PRO A 138 -2.62 -14.94 -1.95
N GLN A 139 -1.49 -15.44 -1.48
CA GLN A 139 -0.37 -14.58 -1.12
C GLN A 139 -0.07 -13.72 -2.34
N ARG A 140 0.17 -12.41 -2.14
CA ARG A 140 0.77 -11.59 -3.21
C ARG A 140 1.99 -12.37 -3.70
N PRO A 141 2.20 -12.56 -5.02
CA PRO A 141 3.45 -13.13 -5.48
C PRO A 141 4.57 -12.26 -4.92
N HIS A 142 5.28 -12.81 -3.95
CA HIS A 142 6.61 -12.33 -3.62
C HIS A 142 7.43 -12.65 -4.86
N ASP A 143 7.65 -11.66 -5.72
CA ASP A 143 8.78 -11.67 -6.64
C ASP A 143 10.05 -11.61 -5.78
N VAL A 144 10.40 -12.73 -5.15
CA VAL A 144 11.76 -13.00 -4.73
C VAL A 144 12.49 -13.46 -5.98
N PRO A 145 13.49 -12.71 -6.50
CA PRO A 145 14.35 -13.23 -7.55
C PRO A 145 15.05 -14.47 -6.98
N ASN A 146 14.67 -15.64 -7.47
CA ASN A 146 15.38 -16.87 -7.18
C ASN A 146 16.83 -16.69 -7.68
N PRO A 147 17.87 -16.78 -6.82
CA PRO A 147 19.24 -16.66 -7.31
C PRO A 147 19.52 -17.92 -8.14
N GLN A 148 19.49 -17.81 -9.46
CA GLN A 148 19.97 -18.88 -10.33
C GLN A 148 21.47 -19.06 -10.12
N PRO A 149 21.97 -20.29 -9.96
CA PRO A 149 23.41 -20.54 -9.93
C PRO A 149 23.99 -20.27 -11.31
N THR A 150 24.90 -19.29 -11.42
CA THR A 150 25.69 -19.02 -12.62
C THR A 150 26.60 -20.21 -12.92
N VAL A 151 26.34 -20.92 -14.01
CA VAL A 151 27.25 -21.96 -14.52
C VAL A 151 28.35 -21.25 -15.29
N ASN A 152 29.57 -21.25 -14.74
CA ASN A 152 30.77 -20.79 -15.42
C ASN A 152 31.27 -21.90 -16.35
N GLU A 153 31.07 -21.80 -17.66
CA GLU A 153 31.80 -22.62 -18.63
C GLU A 153 32.97 -21.83 -19.22
N THR A 154 34.16 -22.30 -18.87
CA THR A 154 35.44 -21.90 -19.42
C THR A 154 35.88 -23.06 -20.32
N GLN A 155 36.19 -22.83 -21.62
CA GLN A 155 37.44 -23.26 -22.28
C GLN A 155 37.39 -23.35 -23.83
N HIS A 156 38.40 -22.68 -24.44
CA HIS A 156 39.23 -23.06 -25.60
C HIS A 156 38.73 -23.03 -27.09
N ARG A 157 38.96 -21.87 -27.75
CA ARG A 157 39.79 -21.51 -28.97
C ARG A 157 39.83 -22.38 -30.29
N PRO A 158 40.30 -21.83 -31.46
CA PRO A 158 39.62 -21.73 -32.78
C PRO A 158 40.40 -22.46 -33.94
N PRO A 159 40.15 -22.20 -35.26
CA PRO A 159 40.94 -21.16 -35.97
C PRO A 159 40.33 -20.48 -37.24
N ASP A 160 40.91 -19.30 -37.55
CA ASP A 160 41.25 -18.67 -38.84
C ASP A 160 40.22 -18.29 -39.93
N LYS A 161 40.14 -16.97 -40.21
CA LYS A 161 40.57 -16.32 -41.49
C LYS A 161 40.59 -14.78 -41.37
N LYS A 162 41.61 -14.15 -41.95
CA LYS A 162 41.89 -12.70 -42.13
C LYS A 162 42.15 -12.46 -43.64
N PRO A 163 42.42 -11.23 -44.16
CA PRO A 163 42.03 -9.87 -43.77
C PRO A 163 41.62 -8.97 -44.98
N SER A 164 41.07 -7.78 -44.73
CA SER A 164 41.25 -6.61 -45.62
C SER A 164 41.12 -5.30 -44.83
N ALA A 165 42.02 -4.37 -45.13
CA ALA A 165 42.36 -3.16 -44.35
C ALA A 165 41.88 -1.86 -45.08
N PRO A 166 42.44 -0.66 -44.83
CA PRO A 166 41.98 0.29 -43.80
C PRO A 166 41.67 1.70 -44.37
N GLN A 167 41.01 2.58 -43.60
CA GLN A 167 41.20 4.03 -43.79
C GLN A 167 41.45 4.74 -42.45
N SER A 168 42.57 5.46 -42.48
CA SER A 168 43.16 6.38 -41.50
C SER A 168 42.31 7.66 -41.42
N GLU A 169 42.19 8.35 -40.29
CA GLU A 169 42.94 9.56 -39.89
C GLU A 169 42.09 10.23 -38.76
N ARG A 170 42.54 10.99 -37.77
CA ARG A 170 43.83 11.50 -37.30
C ARG A 170 43.57 12.19 -35.95
N ASN A 171 44.42 11.89 -34.97
CA ASN A 171 44.91 12.63 -33.80
C ASN A 171 44.14 13.78 -33.08
N VAL A 172 44.18 13.62 -31.75
CA VAL A 172 43.95 14.49 -30.56
C VAL A 172 44.74 15.83 -30.57
N PRO A 173 44.45 16.81 -29.68
CA PRO A 173 45.10 16.84 -28.36
C PRO A 173 44.24 17.36 -27.15
N LYS A 174 44.68 16.98 -25.94
CA LYS A 174 44.27 17.43 -24.59
C LYS A 174 45.01 18.72 -24.16
N ALA A 175 44.38 19.52 -23.26
CA ALA A 175 44.96 20.21 -22.08
C ALA A 175 43.79 20.83 -21.24
N GLN A 176 43.54 20.58 -19.94
CA GLN A 176 44.22 20.99 -18.68
C GLN A 176 44.35 22.54 -18.55
N THR A 177 43.99 23.31 -17.51
CA THR A 177 43.86 23.18 -16.02
C THR A 177 43.17 24.50 -15.52
N GLN A 178 42.34 24.63 -14.45
CA GLN A 178 42.66 25.03 -13.06
C GLN A 178 41.34 25.35 -12.30
N VAL A 179 41.00 24.67 -11.20
CA VAL A 179 41.11 25.03 -9.75
C VAL A 179 40.84 26.50 -9.37
N VAL A 180 39.75 26.76 -8.64
CA VAL A 180 39.67 27.75 -7.54
C VAL A 180 38.80 27.17 -6.41
N SER A 181 39.36 27.20 -5.21
CA SER A 181 38.84 26.73 -3.94
C SER A 181 37.80 27.69 -3.36
N ASP A 182 36.81 27.16 -2.64
CA ASP A 182 36.04 27.97 -1.69
C ASP A 182 36.11 27.34 -0.30
N SER A 183 36.71 28.10 0.62
CA SER A 183 36.77 27.83 2.04
C SER A 183 36.50 29.16 2.72
N ARG A 184 35.47 29.22 3.56
CA ARG A 184 35.67 29.46 4.99
C ARG A 184 34.36 29.36 5.76
N TYR A 185 34.38 28.43 6.71
CA TYR A 185 33.58 28.43 7.92
C TYR A 185 34.07 29.57 8.85
N SER A 186 33.15 30.31 9.46
CA SER A 186 33.31 30.93 10.79
C SER A 186 31.94 31.32 11.34
N LEU A 187 31.47 30.54 12.31
CA LEU A 187 30.51 30.96 13.32
C LEU A 187 31.31 31.20 14.61
N TYR A 188 30.89 32.24 15.35
CA TYR A 188 31.35 32.60 16.69
C TYR A 188 30.99 31.52 17.72
#